data_AF-A0A7I7M558-F1
#
_entry.id   AF-A0A7I7M558-F1
#
_cell.length_a   1.000
_cell.length_b   1.000
_cell.length_c   1.000
_cell.angle_alpha   90.00
_cell.angle_beta   90.00
_cell.angle_gamma   90.00
#
_symmetry.space_group_name_H-M   'P 1'
#
loop_
_entity.id
_entity.type
_entity.pdbx_description
1 polymer ?
#
loop_
_entity_poly.entity_id
_entity_poly.type
_entity_poly.pdbx_seq_one_letter_code
_entity_poly.pdbx_strand_id
1 'polypeptide(L)'
;MAVQPDPRPEPGPDAGVDELQADIERTRAELGETVGALSDKLDVKGRAQQKVAETKQAVAQRSHDALDTAKAKPAVPVGVLLAAAATLGVLIWLRHRR
;
A
#
# COMPACT_ATOMS: atom_id res chain seq x y z
N MET A 1 17.83 -8.24 6.49
CA MET A 1 18.47 -8.28 5.16
C MET A 1 19.93 -8.05 5.42
N ALA A 2 20.79 -8.99 5.06
CA ALA A 2 22.22 -8.88 5.33
C ALA A 2 22.79 -7.71 4.51
N VAL A 3 23.60 -6.85 5.13
CA VAL A 3 24.48 -5.96 4.38
C VAL A 3 25.38 -6.90 3.59
N GLN A 4 25.23 -6.93 2.27
CA GLN A 4 26.23 -7.60 1.44
C GLN A 4 27.41 -6.64 1.37
N PRO A 5 28.63 -7.07 1.74
CA PRO A 5 29.80 -6.23 1.55
C PRO A 5 29.89 -5.89 0.05
N ASP A 6 30.13 -4.62 -0.27
CA ASP A 6 30.40 -4.22 -1.65
C ASP A 6 31.57 -5.09 -2.14
N PRO A 7 31.40 -5.89 -3.20
CA PRO A 7 32.46 -6.74 -3.71
C PRO A 7 33.63 -5.96 -4.32
N ARG A 8 33.52 -4.62 -4.40
CA ARG A 8 34.54 -3.76 -4.99
C ARG A 8 35.56 -3.29 -3.96
N PRO A 9 36.84 -3.16 -4.36
CA PRO A 9 37.85 -2.58 -3.50
C PRO A 9 37.59 -1.09 -3.29
N GLU A 10 37.54 -0.68 -2.03
CA GLU A 10 37.53 0.73 -1.63
C GLU A 10 38.83 1.41 -2.10
N PRO A 11 38.78 2.71 -2.42
CA PRO A 11 39.99 3.47 -2.76
C PRO A 11 41.04 3.36 -1.63
N GLY A 12 42.27 3.03 -2.02
CA GLY A 12 43.39 2.87 -1.08
C GLY A 12 43.93 4.21 -0.56
N PRO A 13 44.85 4.19 0.41
CA PRO A 13 45.45 5.41 1.00
C PRO A 13 46.17 6.32 0.00
N ASP A 14 46.59 5.77 -1.14
CA ASP A 14 47.29 6.48 -2.22
C ASP A 14 46.34 6.98 -3.34
N ALA A 15 45.02 6.83 -3.16
CA ALA A 15 44.01 7.23 -4.14
C ALA A 15 44.02 8.75 -4.36
N GLY A 16 43.84 9.15 -5.62
CA GLY A 16 43.75 10.55 -6.00
C GLY A 16 42.43 11.19 -5.52
N VAL A 17 42.43 12.52 -5.39
CA VAL A 17 41.23 13.28 -5.00
C VAL A 17 40.04 13.00 -5.91
N ASP A 18 40.27 12.90 -7.22
CA ASP A 18 39.21 12.64 -8.21
C ASP A 18 38.59 11.24 -8.02
N GLU A 19 39.40 10.25 -7.65
CA GLU A 19 38.94 8.88 -7.40
C GLU A 19 38.09 8.81 -6.13
N LEU A 20 38.50 9.52 -5.07
CA LEU A 20 37.74 9.64 -3.84
C LEU A 20 36.40 10.37 -4.05
N GLN A 21 36.39 11.43 -4.87
CA GLN A 21 35.14 12.13 -5.19
C GLN A 21 34.17 11.22 -5.95
N ALA A 22 34.66 10.50 -6.96
CA ALA A 22 33.85 9.58 -7.73
C ALA A 22 33.26 8.43 -6.88
N ASP A 23 34.01 7.95 -5.88
CA ASP A 23 33.52 6.96 -4.92
C ASP A 23 32.43 7.53 -4.00
N ILE A 24 32.65 8.72 -3.45
CA ILE A 24 31.65 9.39 -2.59
C ILE A 24 30.35 9.65 -3.35
N GLU A 25 30.42 10.17 -4.58
CA GLU A 25 29.24 10.43 -5.40
C GLU A 25 28.44 9.15 -5.67
N ARG A 26 29.15 8.07 -5.98
CA ARG A 26 28.55 6.76 -6.19
C ARG A 26 27.89 6.22 -4.92
N THR A 27 28.59 6.21 -3.79
CA THR A 27 28.04 5.74 -2.52
C THR A 27 26.83 6.56 -2.10
N ARG A 28 26.84 7.88 -2.37
CA ARG A 28 25.65 8.73 -2.16
C ARG A 28 24.48 8.33 -3.05
N ALA A 29 24.74 7.97 -4.32
CA ALA A 29 23.68 7.50 -5.21
C ALA A 29 23.08 6.17 -4.72
N GLU A 30 23.91 5.20 -4.33
CA GLU A 30 23.48 3.89 -3.81
C GLU A 30 22.67 4.01 -2.50
N LEU A 31 23.12 4.89 -1.59
CA LEU A 31 22.37 5.21 -0.37
C LEU A 31 21.07 5.94 -0.69
N GLY A 32 21.07 6.85 -1.66
CA GLY A 32 19.87 7.53 -2.14
C GLY A 32 18.82 6.56 -2.69
N GLU A 33 19.23 5.60 -3.51
CA GLU A 33 18.37 4.53 -4.02
C GLU A 33 17.80 3.68 -2.88
N THR A 34 18.64 3.29 -1.92
CA THR A 34 18.21 2.48 -0.77
C THR A 34 17.21 3.22 0.12
N VAL A 35 17.43 4.50 0.38
CA VAL A 35 16.50 5.34 1.15
C VAL A 35 15.19 5.54 0.39
N GLY A 36 15.24 5.71 -0.93
CA GLY A 36 14.06 5.75 -1.79
C GLY A 36 13.23 4.47 -1.68
N ALA A 37 13.87 3.32 -1.90
CA ALA A 37 13.22 2.01 -1.80
C ALA A 37 12.65 1.73 -0.40
N LEU A 38 13.33 2.17 0.66
CA LEU A 38 12.81 2.05 2.03
C LEU A 38 11.62 2.97 2.26
N SER A 39 11.67 4.20 1.75
CA SER A 39 10.56 5.16 1.83
C SER A 39 9.32 4.63 1.11
N ASP A 40 9.49 4.06 -0.09
CA ASP A 40 8.42 3.42 -0.85
C ASP A 40 7.81 2.22 -0.09
N LYS A 41 8.66 1.44 0.58
CA LYS A 41 8.20 0.29 1.39
C LYS A 41 7.44 0.73 2.63
N LEU A 42 7.84 1.85 3.22
CA LEU A 42 7.22 2.46 4.40
C LEU A 42 6.02 3.34 4.05
N ASP A 43 5.76 3.64 2.77
CA ASP A 43 4.54 4.30 2.34
C ASP A 43 3.32 3.37 2.44
N VAL A 44 2.87 3.18 3.67
CA VAL A 44 1.63 2.47 4.00
C VAL A 44 0.40 3.32 3.69
N LYS A 45 0.55 4.66 3.71
CA LYS A 45 -0.55 5.59 3.53
C LYS A 45 -1.00 5.62 2.07
N GLY A 46 -0.08 5.76 1.12
CA GLY A 46 -0.39 5.70 -0.31
C GLY A 46 -1.00 4.35 -0.67
N ARG A 47 -0.42 3.24 -0.20
CA ARG A 47 -0.97 1.89 -0.41
C ARG A 47 -2.36 1.70 0.20
N ALA A 48 -2.61 2.23 1.40
CA ALA A 48 -3.93 2.18 2.02
C ALA A 48 -4.96 3.00 1.23
N GLN A 49 -4.59 4.21 0.79
CA GLN A 49 -5.47 5.06 -0.03
C GLN A 49 -5.80 4.40 -1.37
N GLN A 50 -4.83 3.78 -2.03
CA GLN A 50 -5.04 3.09 -3.29
C GLN A 50 -5.97 1.87 -3.12
N LYS A 51 -5.76 1.06 -2.07
CA LYS A 51 -6.67 -0.06 -1.75
C LYS A 51 -8.09 0.41 -1.41
N VAL A 52 -8.22 1.53 -0.72
CA VAL A 52 -9.54 2.13 -0.44
C VAL A 52 -10.22 2.59 -1.73
N ALA A 53 -9.48 3.23 -2.64
CA ALA A 53 -10.02 3.66 -3.94
C ALA A 53 -10.49 2.48 -4.78
N GLU A 54 -9.66 1.44 -4.90
CA GLU A 54 -9.99 0.19 -5.61
C GLU A 54 -11.22 -0.49 -4.99
N THR A 55 -11.25 -0.61 -3.66
CA THR A 55 -12.40 -1.22 -2.95
C THR A 55 -13.67 -0.41 -3.14
N LYS A 56 -13.60 0.93 -3.09
CA LYS A 56 -14.76 1.80 -3.35
C LYS A 56 -15.32 1.57 -4.75
N GLN A 57 -14.46 1.46 -5.76
CA GLN A 57 -14.89 1.22 -7.13
C GLN A 57 -15.56 -0.16 -7.27
N ALA A 58 -14.96 -1.20 -6.69
CA ALA A 58 -15.54 -2.54 -6.70
C ALA A 58 -16.90 -2.62 -5.98
N VAL A 59 -17.05 -1.90 -4.85
CA VAL A 59 -18.32 -1.81 -4.12
C VAL A 59 -19.36 -1.03 -4.91
N ALA A 60 -18.99 0.09 -5.52
CA ALA A 60 -19.90 0.89 -6.34
C ALA A 60 -20.45 0.07 -7.52
N GLN A 61 -19.59 -0.70 -8.18
CA GLN A 61 -20.01 -1.56 -9.29
C GLN A 61 -20.95 -2.68 -8.83
N ARG A 62 -20.59 -3.40 -7.76
CA ARG A 62 -21.46 -4.44 -7.17
C ARG A 62 -22.80 -3.87 -6.69
N SER A 63 -22.82 -2.63 -6.20
CA SER A 63 -24.05 -1.97 -5.75
C SER A 63 -24.97 -1.67 -6.93
N HIS A 64 -24.43 -1.24 -8.08
CA HIS A 64 -25.22 -1.06 -9.30
C HIS A 64 -25.81 -2.38 -9.77
N ASP A 65 -25.00 -3.44 -9.84
CA ASP A 65 -25.46 -4.78 -10.26
C ASP A 65 -26.55 -5.32 -9.33
N ALA A 66 -26.40 -5.10 -8.02
CA ALA A 66 -27.37 -5.51 -7.01
C ALA A 66 -28.68 -4.70 -7.12
N LEU A 67 -28.61 -3.41 -7.40
CA LEU A 67 -29.78 -2.55 -7.61
C LEU A 67 -30.55 -2.97 -8.86
N ASP A 68 -29.87 -3.30 -9.95
CA ASP A 68 -30.49 -3.78 -11.18
C ASP A 68 -31.13 -5.15 -10.97
N THR A 69 -30.48 -6.03 -10.21
CA THR A 69 -31.04 -7.34 -9.83
C THR A 69 -32.26 -7.19 -8.91
N ALA A 70 -32.24 -6.25 -7.96
CA ALA A 70 -33.36 -5.97 -7.07
C ALA A 70 -34.56 -5.37 -7.80
N LYS A 71 -34.32 -4.50 -8.80
CA LYS A 71 -35.38 -4.02 -9.71
C LYS A 71 -35.99 -5.16 -10.53
N ALA A 72 -35.20 -6.15 -10.92
CA ALA A 72 -35.68 -7.33 -11.65
C ALA A 72 -36.44 -8.34 -10.75
N LYS A 73 -36.17 -8.35 -9.44
CA LYS A 73 -36.80 -9.28 -8.47
C LYS A 73 -37.16 -8.57 -7.16
N PRO A 74 -38.39 -8.03 -7.02
CA PRO A 74 -38.81 -7.27 -5.83
C PRO A 74 -39.12 -8.13 -4.59
N ALA A 75 -38.86 -9.43 -4.60
CA ALA A 75 -39.27 -10.38 -3.55
C ALA A 75 -38.18 -10.62 -2.47
N VAL A 76 -37.49 -9.58 -2.01
CA VAL A 76 -36.55 -9.72 -0.88
C VAL A 76 -37.31 -9.57 0.44
N PRO A 77 -37.36 -10.60 1.30
CA PRO A 77 -38.09 -10.52 2.57
C PRO A 77 -37.43 -9.55 3.55
N VAL A 78 -38.24 -8.76 4.26
CA VAL A 78 -37.82 -7.71 5.22
C VAL A 78 -36.81 -8.22 6.27
N GLY A 79 -36.93 -9.48 6.69
CA GLY A 79 -36.00 -10.09 7.65
C GLY A 79 -34.55 -10.14 7.17
N VAL A 80 -34.32 -10.29 5.86
CA VAL A 80 -32.96 -10.33 5.28
C VAL A 80 -32.32 -8.93 5.31
N LEU A 81 -33.10 -7.87 5.07
CA LEU A 81 -32.61 -6.50 5.14
C LEU A 81 -32.24 -6.09 6.57
N LEU A 82 -33.06 -6.45 7.55
CA LEU A 82 -32.80 -6.16 8.97
C LEU A 82 -31.55 -6.90 9.47
N ALA A 83 -31.37 -8.17 9.08
CA ALA A 83 -30.18 -8.95 9.42
C ALA A 83 -28.90 -8.34 8.80
N ALA A 84 -28.97 -7.92 7.53
CA ALA A 84 -27.84 -7.25 6.86
C ALA A 84 -27.50 -5.90 7.52
N ALA A 85 -28.50 -5.09 7.88
CA ALA A 85 -28.28 -3.82 8.57
C ALA A 85 -27.66 -4.02 9.96
N ALA A 86 -28.13 -5.00 10.73
CA ALA A 86 -27.60 -5.32 12.05
C ALA A 86 -26.13 -5.77 11.98
N THR A 87 -25.79 -6.64 11.03
CA THR A 87 -24.40 -7.11 10.85
C THR A 87 -23.46 -5.97 10.46
N LEU A 88 -23.88 -5.08 9.56
CA LEU A 88 -23.13 -3.85 9.22
C LEU A 88 -22.95 -2.93 10.43
N GLY A 89 -24.01 -2.71 11.22
CA GLY A 89 -23.95 -1.88 12.42
C GLY A 89 -22.97 -2.44 13.46
N VAL A 90 -23.01 -3.75 13.71
CA VAL A 90 -22.07 -4.44 14.61
C VAL A 90 -20.63 -4.34 14.09
N LEU A 91 -20.41 -4.52 12.79
CA LEU A 91 -19.08 -4.41 12.18
C LEU A 91 -18.49 -3.00 12.30
N ILE A 92 -19.31 -1.96 12.08
CA ILE A 92 -18.92 -0.56 12.24
C ILE A 92 -18.59 -0.26 13.71
N TRP A 93 -19.42 -0.74 14.64
CA TRP A 93 -19.18 -0.57 16.07
C TRP A 93 -17.88 -1.25 16.53
N LEU A 94 -17.62 -2.47 16.07
CA LEU A 94 -16.37 -3.19 16.35
C LEU A 94 -15.14 -2.48 15.79
N ARG A 95 -15.28 -1.83 14.63
CA ARG A 95 -14.19 -1.09 13.98
C ARG A 95 -13.92 0.27 14.63
N HIS A 96 -14.94 0.91 15.22
CA HIS A 96 -14.77 2.17 15.94
C HIS A 96 -14.25 1.96 17.37
N ARG A 97 -14.41 0.75 17.93
CA ARG A 97 -13.96 0.41 19.28
C ARG A 97 -12.50 -0.05 19.35
N ARG A 98 -11.89 -0.41 18.22
CA ARG A 98 -10.45 -0.68 18.09
C ARG A 98 -9.73 0.58 17.68
#